data_AF-A0A9P5TLD0-F1
#
_entry.id   AF-A0A9P5TLD0-F1
#
_cell.length_a   1.000
_cell.length_b   1.000
_cell.length_c   1.000
_cell.angle_alpha   90.00
_cell.angle_beta   90.00
_cell.angle_gamma   90.00
#
_symmetry.space_group_name_H-M   'P 1'
#
loop_
_entity.id
_entity.type
_entity.pdbx_description
1 polymer ?
#
loop_
_entity_poly.entity_id
_entity_poly.type
_entity_poly.pdbx_seq_one_letter_code
_entity_poly.pdbx_strand_id
1 'polypeptide(L)'
;AVVAAGCLRSYTIKEGDYCDSISQAQNVSTYQLAAINQGKINNGCSNLVPGDVLCLAQDPKEDCQTTYVVLPGDTCTDVASKNALNMTILYLNNPQIDEKCSNIYNGEVLCTSKTVQVPPIPSSGVTLPAPSSASTTLAATQSPAAPSASASAVDDGNDENLPFCDEL
;
A
#
# COMPACT_ATOMS: atom_id res chain seq x y z
N ALA A 1 10.59 17.67 17.12
CA ALA A 1 11.13 17.33 15.80
C ALA A 1 11.33 18.61 15.02
N VAL A 2 12.54 18.86 14.52
CA VAL A 2 12.80 20.02 13.66
C VAL A 2 12.34 19.63 12.26
N VAL A 3 11.28 20.28 11.76
CA VAL A 3 10.90 20.18 10.35
C VAL A 3 12.11 20.67 9.54
N ALA A 4 12.62 19.83 8.64
CA ALA A 4 13.73 20.22 7.78
C ALA A 4 13.38 21.53 7.06
N ALA A 5 14.28 22.53 7.12
CA ALA A 5 14.07 23.80 6.44
C ALA A 5 13.71 23.53 4.97
N GLY A 6 12.57 24.06 4.52
CA GLY A 6 12.04 23.80 3.17
C GLY A 6 11.06 22.64 3.05
N CYS A 7 10.65 21.98 4.14
CA CYS A 7 9.52 21.06 4.11
C CYS A 7 8.21 21.77 4.46
N LEU A 8 7.26 21.80 3.51
CA LEU A 8 5.97 22.47 3.65
C LEU A 8 4.91 21.57 4.28
N ARG A 9 4.96 20.28 3.96
CA ARG A 9 4.04 19.27 4.47
C ARG A 9 4.87 18.08 4.93
N SER A 10 4.60 17.60 6.14
CA SER A 10 5.38 16.53 6.76
C SER A 10 4.48 15.47 7.36
N TYR A 11 5.04 14.27 7.52
CA TYR A 11 4.37 13.14 8.14
C TYR A 11 5.30 12.49 9.16
N THR A 12 4.76 12.16 10.33
CA THR A 12 5.49 11.37 11.33
C THR A 12 5.11 9.91 11.16
N ILE A 13 6.12 9.07 10.90
CA ILE A 13 5.95 7.63 10.67
C ILE A 13 5.31 6.99 11.89
N LYS A 14 4.29 6.17 11.67
CA LYS A 14 3.61 5.37 12.70
C LYS A 14 4.02 3.91 12.61
N GLU A 15 3.75 3.17 13.67
CA GLU A 15 3.95 1.72 13.67
C GLU A 15 3.09 1.05 12.59
N GLY A 16 3.70 0.17 11.79
CA GLY A 16 3.05 -0.52 10.68
C GLY A 16 3.01 0.25 9.36
N ASP A 17 3.52 1.49 9.31
CA ASP A 17 3.58 2.24 8.06
C ASP A 17 4.60 1.67 7.06
N TYR A 18 4.25 1.76 5.79
CA TYR A 18 5.13 1.57 4.64
C TYR A 18 4.84 2.66 3.60
N CYS A 19 5.69 2.82 2.59
CA CYS A 19 5.60 3.97 1.67
C CYS A 19 4.21 4.11 1.03
N ASP A 20 3.64 3.03 0.52
CA ASP A 20 2.35 3.10 -0.17
C ASP A 20 1.19 3.41 0.80
N SER A 21 1.22 2.90 2.05
CA SER A 21 0.19 3.25 3.04
C SER A 21 0.25 4.71 3.43
N ILE A 22 1.46 5.27 3.60
CA ILE A 22 1.67 6.69 3.85
C ILE A 22 1.19 7.50 2.63
N SER A 23 1.62 7.12 1.43
CA SER A 23 1.28 7.80 0.19
C SER A 23 -0.23 7.86 -0.05
N GLN A 24 -0.93 6.76 0.16
CA GLN A 24 -2.39 6.69 0.06
C GLN A 24 -3.05 7.58 1.12
N ALA A 25 -2.63 7.45 2.39
CA ALA A 25 -3.25 8.19 3.49
C ALA A 25 -2.99 9.70 3.43
N GLN A 26 -1.88 10.11 2.81
CA GLN A 26 -1.44 11.50 2.78
C GLN A 26 -1.63 12.16 1.40
N ASN A 27 -2.25 11.49 0.43
CA ASN A 27 -2.38 11.99 -0.95
C ASN A 27 -1.05 12.53 -1.49
N VAL A 28 -0.05 11.67 -1.54
CA VAL A 28 1.26 11.95 -2.14
C VAL A 28 1.69 10.74 -2.95
N SER A 29 2.17 10.93 -4.17
CA SER A 29 2.60 9.77 -4.96
C SER A 29 3.79 9.06 -4.31
N THR A 30 3.88 7.74 -4.49
CA THR A 30 5.00 6.93 -3.99
C THR A 30 6.34 7.47 -4.53
N TYR A 31 6.34 7.96 -5.77
CA TYR A 31 7.47 8.68 -6.38
C TYR A 31 7.85 9.95 -5.62
N GLN A 32 6.91 10.87 -5.41
CA GLN A 32 7.17 12.14 -4.74
C GLN A 32 7.70 11.92 -3.32
N LEU A 33 7.11 10.97 -2.59
CA LEU A 33 7.56 10.59 -1.25
C LEU A 33 9.02 10.10 -1.28
N ALA A 34 9.36 9.20 -2.21
CA ALA A 34 10.72 8.68 -2.33
C ALA A 34 11.73 9.75 -2.77
N ALA A 35 11.37 10.58 -3.75
CA ALA A 35 12.26 11.60 -4.32
C ALA A 35 12.63 12.69 -3.31
N ILE A 36 11.65 13.21 -2.56
CA ILE A 36 11.87 14.25 -1.55
C ILE A 36 12.69 13.73 -0.36
N ASN A 37 12.54 12.45 -0.03
CA ASN A 37 13.23 11.81 1.09
C ASN A 37 14.42 10.97 0.64
N GLN A 38 15.07 11.35 -0.47
CA GLN A 38 16.25 10.65 -0.95
C GLN A 38 17.34 10.62 0.13
N GLY A 39 17.94 9.44 0.34
CA GLY A 39 18.91 9.21 1.41
C GLY A 39 18.29 8.94 2.79
N LYS A 40 16.98 9.18 2.98
CA LYS A 40 16.22 8.73 4.15
C LYS A 40 15.38 7.49 3.86
N ILE A 41 14.79 7.38 2.67
CA ILE A 41 14.04 6.19 2.24
C ILE A 41 14.92 5.38 1.28
N ASN A 42 15.03 4.08 1.52
CA ASN A 42 15.75 3.15 0.64
C ASN A 42 14.85 2.60 -0.47
N ASN A 43 15.44 1.89 -1.42
CA ASN A 43 14.74 1.31 -2.57
C ASN A 43 13.67 0.25 -2.24
N GLY A 44 13.60 -0.25 -1.01
CA GLY A 44 12.57 -1.21 -0.61
C GLY A 44 11.47 -0.60 0.25
N CYS A 45 11.57 0.70 0.56
CA CYS A 45 10.88 1.32 1.69
C CYS A 45 10.93 0.49 2.98
N SER A 46 12.02 -0.24 3.22
CA SER A 46 12.11 -1.22 4.30
C SER A 46 12.76 -0.65 5.57
N ASN A 47 13.17 0.62 5.52
CA ASN A 47 13.94 1.27 6.58
C ASN A 47 13.16 2.40 7.28
N LEU A 48 11.83 2.39 7.21
CA LEU A 48 11.00 3.33 7.93
C LEU A 48 11.07 3.05 9.44
N VAL A 49 11.25 4.10 10.23
CA VAL A 49 11.34 4.02 11.70
C VAL A 49 10.19 4.84 12.31
N PRO A 50 9.29 4.24 13.11
CA PRO A 50 8.24 4.98 13.79
C PRO A 50 8.78 6.14 14.63
N GLY A 51 8.14 7.30 14.53
CA GLY A 51 8.57 8.55 15.17
C GLY A 51 9.47 9.44 14.30
N ASP A 52 10.08 8.91 13.23
CA ASP A 52 10.82 9.74 12.28
C ASP A 52 9.87 10.58 11.42
N VAL A 53 10.38 11.73 10.95
CA VAL A 53 9.62 12.67 10.12
C VAL A 53 10.07 12.61 8.66
N LEU A 54 9.11 12.29 7.79
CA LEU A 54 9.23 12.36 6.35
C LEU A 54 8.67 13.68 5.83
N CYS A 55 9.28 14.20 4.78
CA CYS A 55 8.77 15.35 4.06
C CYS A 55 7.88 14.92 2.89
N LEU A 56 6.70 15.51 2.75
CA LEU A 56 5.74 15.17 1.71
C LEU A 56 5.76 16.18 0.56
N ALA A 57 6.14 17.42 0.83
CA ALA A 57 6.20 18.50 -0.16
C ALA A 57 7.24 19.56 0.23
N GLN A 58 7.98 20.07 -0.75
CA GLN A 58 8.97 21.16 -0.57
C GLN A 58 8.61 22.43 -1.35
N ASP A 59 7.91 22.29 -2.47
CA ASP A 59 7.38 23.40 -3.29
C ASP A 59 5.88 23.17 -3.53
N PRO A 60 4.99 24.17 -3.34
CA PRO A 60 3.56 24.01 -3.59
C PRO A 60 3.22 23.69 -5.06
N LYS A 61 4.10 23.97 -6.01
CA LYS A 61 3.95 23.61 -7.43
C LYS A 61 4.36 22.16 -7.72
N GLU A 62 5.10 21.54 -6.81
CA GLU A 62 5.61 20.17 -6.89
C GLU A 62 4.96 19.27 -5.81
N ASP A 63 3.72 19.61 -5.42
CA ASP A 63 2.92 18.85 -4.45
C ASP A 63 1.68 18.22 -5.11
N CYS A 64 1.86 17.04 -5.70
CA CYS A 64 0.76 16.34 -6.32
C CYS A 64 -0.17 15.70 -5.27
N GLN A 65 -1.31 16.36 -5.04
CA GLN A 65 -2.34 15.90 -4.11
C GLN A 65 -3.52 15.18 -4.80
N THR A 66 -3.55 15.14 -6.13
CA THR A 66 -4.49 14.29 -6.89
C THR A 66 -3.77 12.98 -7.19
N THR A 67 -4.16 11.90 -6.49
CA THR A 67 -3.48 10.61 -6.58
C THR A 67 -4.44 9.48 -6.91
N TYR A 68 -3.90 8.39 -7.44
CA TYR A 68 -4.62 7.15 -7.75
C TYR A 68 -3.84 5.95 -7.22
N VAL A 69 -4.54 5.03 -6.57
CA VAL A 69 -3.94 3.76 -6.09
C VAL A 69 -4.16 2.68 -7.13
N VAL A 70 -3.07 2.11 -7.63
CA VAL A 70 -3.07 1.08 -8.66
C VAL A 70 -3.80 -0.18 -8.19
N LEU A 71 -4.82 -0.60 -8.93
CA LEU A 71 -5.62 -1.79 -8.63
C LEU A 71 -5.04 -3.03 -9.34
N PRO A 72 -5.40 -4.24 -8.91
CA PRO A 72 -4.94 -5.46 -9.56
C PRO A 72 -5.37 -5.48 -11.04
N GLY A 73 -4.40 -5.65 -11.94
CA GLY A 73 -4.63 -5.70 -13.39
C GLY A 73 -4.73 -4.34 -14.08
N ASP A 74 -4.56 -3.23 -13.36
CA ASP A 74 -4.51 -1.91 -14.00
C ASP A 74 -3.31 -1.77 -14.94
N THR A 75 -3.54 -1.17 -16.10
CA THR A 75 -2.49 -0.64 -16.99
C THR A 75 -2.42 0.88 -16.88
N CYS A 76 -1.33 1.51 -17.35
CA CYS A 76 -1.27 2.98 -17.42
C CYS A 76 -2.40 3.58 -18.27
N THR A 77 -2.84 2.89 -19.31
CA THR A 77 -3.98 3.33 -20.14
C THR A 77 -5.28 3.34 -19.33
N ASP A 78 -5.49 2.33 -18.47
CA ASP A 78 -6.65 2.28 -17.58
C ASP A 78 -6.60 3.41 -16.57
N VAL A 79 -5.46 3.62 -15.91
CA VAL A 79 -5.26 4.70 -14.94
C VAL A 79 -5.49 6.06 -15.60
N ALA A 80 -4.90 6.30 -16.77
CA ALA A 80 -5.09 7.55 -17.50
C ALA A 80 -6.56 7.77 -17.87
N SER A 81 -7.22 6.74 -18.40
CA SER A 81 -8.63 6.84 -18.82
C SER A 81 -9.57 7.10 -17.64
N LYS A 82 -9.40 6.36 -16.53
CA LYS A 82 -10.21 6.53 -15.29
C LYS A 82 -10.08 7.92 -14.68
N ASN A 83 -8.91 8.55 -14.83
CA ASN A 83 -8.63 9.87 -14.28
C ASN A 83 -8.75 11.01 -15.33
N ALA A 84 -9.21 10.70 -16.55
CA ALA A 84 -9.30 11.63 -17.68
C ALA A 84 -7.97 12.41 -17.92
N LEU A 85 -6.87 11.66 -17.97
CA LEU A 85 -5.51 12.17 -18.14
C LEU A 85 -4.93 11.87 -19.52
N ASN A 86 -4.02 12.75 -19.92
CA ASN A 86 -3.13 12.49 -21.04
C ASN A 86 -1.98 11.58 -20.59
N MET A 87 -1.62 10.57 -21.40
CA MET A 87 -0.53 9.64 -21.10
C MET A 87 0.82 10.35 -20.86
N THR A 88 1.13 11.40 -21.64
CA THR A 88 2.36 12.18 -21.46
C THR A 88 2.37 12.86 -20.09
N ILE A 89 1.24 13.41 -19.64
CA ILE A 89 1.15 14.01 -18.30
C ILE A 89 1.28 12.93 -17.22
N LEU A 90 0.69 11.75 -17.41
CA LEU A 90 0.86 10.63 -16.49
C LEU A 90 2.33 10.26 -16.33
N TYR A 91 3.08 10.09 -17.43
CA TYR A 91 4.52 9.78 -17.36
C TYR A 91 5.36 10.92 -16.78
N LEU A 92 5.06 12.19 -17.09
CA LEU A 92 5.77 13.33 -16.50
C LEU A 92 5.55 13.45 -14.99
N ASN A 93 4.35 13.12 -14.53
CA ASN A 93 4.02 13.07 -13.11
C ASN A 93 4.51 11.79 -12.41
N ASN A 94 4.89 10.77 -13.18
CA ASN A 94 5.32 9.48 -12.66
C ASN A 94 6.54 8.99 -13.46
N PRO A 95 7.67 9.73 -13.41
CA PRO A 95 8.83 9.48 -14.26
C PRO A 95 9.56 8.18 -13.92
N GLN A 96 9.11 7.49 -12.87
CA GLN A 96 9.55 6.17 -12.52
C GLN A 96 8.95 5.05 -13.37
N ILE A 97 7.82 5.31 -14.03
CA ILE A 97 7.13 4.33 -14.85
C ILE A 97 7.96 4.15 -16.13
N ASP A 98 8.24 2.90 -16.48
CA ASP A 98 8.94 2.58 -17.72
C ASP A 98 8.06 2.84 -18.95
N GLU A 99 8.68 2.93 -20.13
CA GLU A 99 7.97 3.21 -21.39
C GLU A 99 6.85 2.19 -21.70
N LYS A 100 6.98 0.95 -21.22
CA LYS A 100 6.02 -0.14 -21.43
C LYS A 100 4.95 -0.19 -20.35
N CYS A 101 5.02 0.67 -19.34
CA CYS A 101 4.22 0.58 -18.11
C CYS A 101 4.23 -0.82 -17.48
N SER A 102 5.37 -1.51 -17.54
CA SER A 102 5.49 -2.89 -17.05
C SER A 102 5.85 -3.00 -15.58
N ASN A 103 6.22 -1.88 -14.96
CA ASN A 103 6.74 -1.83 -13.60
C ASN A 103 5.78 -1.24 -12.55
N ILE A 104 4.54 -0.91 -12.93
CA ILE A 104 3.51 -0.55 -11.94
C ILE A 104 2.99 -1.78 -11.21
N TYR A 105 2.60 -1.63 -9.96
CA TYR A 105 2.14 -2.74 -9.13
C TYR A 105 0.92 -2.39 -8.28
N ASN A 106 0.17 -3.41 -7.86
CA ASN A 106 -0.99 -3.21 -7.01
C ASN A 106 -0.61 -2.52 -5.69
N GLY A 107 -1.32 -1.43 -5.38
CA GLY A 107 -1.08 -0.62 -4.19
C GLY A 107 -0.17 0.59 -4.41
N GLU A 108 0.56 0.66 -5.53
CA GLU A 108 1.37 1.84 -5.86
C GLU A 108 0.48 3.08 -5.98
N VAL A 109 0.95 4.22 -5.48
CA VAL A 109 0.21 5.48 -5.52
C VAL A 109 0.81 6.41 -6.57
N LEU A 110 0.06 6.62 -7.65
CA LEU A 110 0.48 7.45 -8.79
C LEU A 110 -0.07 8.88 -8.66
N CYS A 111 0.71 9.85 -9.11
CA CYS A 111 0.23 11.22 -9.28
C CYS A 111 -0.65 11.31 -10.54
N THR A 112 -1.91 11.70 -10.36
CA THR A 112 -2.92 11.79 -11.42
C THR A 112 -3.42 13.23 -11.62
N SER A 113 -2.60 14.22 -11.31
CA SER A 113 -2.88 15.61 -11.62
C SER A 113 -2.88 15.87 -13.13
N LYS A 114 -3.73 16.80 -13.58
CA LYS A 114 -3.85 17.19 -15.00
C LYS A 114 -2.69 18.08 -15.48
N THR A 115 -1.87 18.57 -14.57
CA THR A 115 -0.64 19.32 -14.83
C THR A 115 0.53 18.64 -14.15
N VAL A 116 1.75 18.92 -14.60
CA VAL A 116 2.96 18.41 -13.93
C VAL A 116 3.09 19.07 -12.55
N GLN A 117 3.09 18.26 -11.49
CA GLN A 117 3.10 18.71 -10.09
C GLN A 117 4.00 17.84 -9.21
N VAL A 118 5.04 17.23 -9.78
CA VAL A 118 5.98 16.39 -9.03
C VAL A 118 7.38 17.00 -9.02
N PRO A 119 8.20 16.68 -8.00
CA PRO A 119 9.59 17.09 -7.97
C PRO A 119 10.36 16.57 -9.19
N PRO A 120 11.42 17.27 -9.61
CA PRO A 120 12.28 16.79 -10.68
C PRO A 120 13.00 15.49 -10.30
N ILE A 121 13.39 14.72 -11.32
CA ILE A 121 14.15 13.49 -11.13
C ILE A 121 15.50 13.83 -10.46
N PRO A 122 15.81 13.31 -9.25
CA PRO A 122 17.12 13.50 -8.64
C PRO A 122 18.24 12.98 -9.55
N SER A 123 19.36 13.70 -9.56
CA SER A 123 20.50 13.43 -10.46
C SER A 123 21.19 12.09 -10.25
N SER A 124 20.95 11.43 -9.11
CA SER A 124 21.44 10.07 -8.83
C SER A 124 20.47 8.97 -9.30
N GLY A 125 19.41 9.34 -10.02
CA GLY A 125 18.29 8.46 -10.34
C GLY A 125 17.32 8.31 -9.17
N VAL A 126 16.08 7.94 -9.50
CA VAL A 126 15.10 7.45 -8.51
C VAL A 126 15.04 5.95 -8.70
N THR A 127 15.49 5.20 -7.69
CA THR A 127 15.13 3.80 -7.58
C THR A 127 13.89 3.78 -6.68
N LEU A 128 12.78 3.30 -7.22
CA LEU A 128 11.51 3.28 -6.50
C LEU A 128 11.46 2.21 -5.42
N PRO A 129 10.69 2.46 -4.35
CA PRO A 129 10.29 1.40 -3.46
C PRO A 129 9.66 0.24 -4.27
N ALA A 130 10.33 -0.91 -4.24
CA ALA A 130 9.77 -2.17 -4.69
C ALA A 130 8.47 -2.44 -3.92
N PRO A 131 7.49 -3.17 -4.51
CA PRO A 131 6.25 -3.50 -3.83
C PRO A 131 6.55 -4.06 -2.45
N SER A 132 6.16 -3.32 -1.41
CA SER A 132 6.35 -3.80 -0.05
C SER A 132 5.33 -4.91 0.16
N SER A 133 5.80 -6.15 0.23
CA SER A 133 4.94 -7.25 0.66
C SER A 133 4.53 -6.93 2.09
N ALA A 134 3.28 -6.50 2.28
CA ALA A 134 2.70 -6.37 3.60
C ALA A 134 2.88 -7.71 4.30
N SER A 135 3.81 -7.78 5.25
CA SER A 135 3.95 -8.95 6.10
C SER A 135 2.70 -8.98 6.96
N THR A 136 1.69 -9.71 6.49
CA THR A 136 0.55 -10.11 7.29
C THR A 136 1.09 -11.05 8.35
N THR A 137 1.57 -10.49 9.46
CA THR A 137 1.65 -11.25 10.70
C THR A 137 0.21 -11.46 11.13
N LEU A 138 -0.39 -12.53 10.58
CA LEU A 138 -1.53 -13.17 11.20
C LEU A 138 -1.06 -13.54 12.61
N ALA A 139 -1.46 -12.74 13.59
CA ALA A 139 -1.36 -13.10 14.98
C ALA A 139 -2.23 -14.35 15.18
N ALA A 140 -1.61 -15.52 15.00
CA ALA A 140 -2.13 -16.79 15.45
C ALA A 140 -2.24 -16.70 16.97
N THR A 141 -3.39 -16.25 17.44
CA THR A 141 -3.78 -16.36 18.83
C THR A 141 -4.03 -17.85 19.05
N GLN A 142 -2.97 -18.56 19.42
CA GLN A 142 -3.04 -19.94 19.86
C GLN A 142 -3.98 -20.00 21.05
N SER A 143 -5.16 -20.58 20.83
CA SER A 143 -6.10 -20.94 21.88
C SER A 143 -5.43 -21.99 22.78
N PRO A 144 -5.28 -21.76 24.09
CA PRO A 144 -4.80 -22.80 24.97
C PRO A 144 -5.90 -23.83 25.17
N ALA A 145 -5.63 -25.06 24.72
CA ALA A 145 -6.42 -26.24 25.04
C ALA A 145 -6.51 -26.41 26.57
N ALA A 146 -7.73 -26.42 27.10
CA ALA A 146 -8.01 -26.86 28.46
C ALA A 146 -8.41 -28.35 28.45
N PRO A 147 -7.87 -29.19 29.33
CA PRO A 147 -8.30 -30.57 29.47
C PRO A 147 -9.35 -30.75 30.57
N SER A 148 -10.14 -31.82 30.38
CA SER A 148 -10.70 -32.74 31.38
C SER A 148 -12.18 -32.63 31.80
N ALA A 149 -12.92 -33.66 31.35
CA ALA A 149 -13.80 -34.58 32.09
C ALA A 149 -14.91 -34.07 33.04
N SER A 150 -16.14 -34.56 32.82
CA SER A 150 -16.72 -35.63 33.66
C SER A 150 -18.10 -36.09 33.17
N ALA A 151 -18.40 -37.35 33.46
CA ALA A 151 -19.51 -38.16 32.98
C ALA A 151 -20.80 -38.06 33.81
N SER A 152 -21.92 -38.51 33.23
CA SER A 152 -22.92 -39.49 33.73
C SER A 152 -24.17 -39.41 32.81
N ALA A 153 -24.56 -40.47 32.07
CA ALA A 153 -25.42 -41.61 32.50
C ALA A 153 -26.80 -41.11 32.98
N VAL A 154 -27.99 -41.54 32.53
CA VAL A 154 -28.56 -42.74 31.84
C VAL A 154 -30.00 -42.34 31.40
N ASP A 155 -30.60 -42.96 30.36
CA ASP A 155 -31.76 -43.90 30.47
C ASP A 155 -32.74 -43.52 29.30
N ASP A 156 -33.48 -44.34 28.56
CA ASP A 156 -33.58 -45.77 28.25
C ASP A 156 -34.62 -45.87 27.10
N GLY A 157 -34.54 -46.88 26.25
CA GLY A 157 -35.68 -47.38 25.46
C GLY A 157 -36.04 -46.66 24.16
N ASN A 158 -35.63 -47.19 23.01
CA ASN A 158 -36.41 -48.23 22.31
C ASN A 158 -35.78 -48.49 20.93
N ASP A 159 -35.35 -49.74 20.77
CA ASP A 159 -34.95 -50.39 19.54
C ASP A 159 -36.22 -50.69 18.72
N GLU A 160 -36.41 -50.04 17.57
CA GLU A 160 -37.25 -50.60 16.51
C GLU A 160 -36.98 -49.92 15.15
N ASN A 161 -36.60 -50.75 14.18
CA ASN A 161 -37.04 -50.69 12.79
C ASN A 161 -36.27 -49.77 11.81
N LEU A 162 -35.20 -50.28 11.18
CA LEU A 162 -35.16 -50.92 9.84
C LEU A 162 -34.92 -49.94 8.64
N PRO A 163 -34.35 -50.46 7.53
CA PRO A 163 -33.60 -49.71 6.53
C PRO A 163 -34.36 -49.49 5.20
N PHE A 164 -33.70 -48.76 4.29
CA PHE A 164 -33.91 -48.64 2.82
C PHE A 164 -34.72 -47.47 2.24
N CYS A 165 -34.37 -47.20 0.97
CA CYS A 165 -34.87 -46.24 -0.03
C CYS A 165 -34.06 -44.92 -0.03
N ASP A 166 -33.03 -44.70 -0.86
CA ASP A 166 -33.00 -44.82 -2.34
C ASP A 166 -34.31 -44.34 -2.97
N GLU A 167 -34.36 -43.09 -3.43
CA GLU A 167 -34.68 -42.73 -4.82
C GLU A 167 -34.81 -41.20 -5.05
N LEU A 168 -34.11 -40.75 -6.11
CA LEU A 168 -34.33 -39.59 -7.00
C LEU A 168 -33.90 -38.17 -6.56
#